data_AF-A0A2S8GID5-F1
#
_entry.id   AF-A0A2S8GID5-F1
#
_cell.length_a   1.000
_cell.length_b   1.000
_cell.length_c   1.000
_cell.angle_alpha   90.00
_cell.angle_beta   90.00
_cell.angle_gamma   90.00
#
_symmetry.space_group_name_H-M   'P 1'
#
loop_
_entity.id
_entity.type
_entity.pdbx_description
1 polymer ?
#
loop_
_entity_poly.entity_id
_entity_poly.type
_entity_poly.pdbx_seq_one_letter_code
_entity_poly.pdbx_strand_id
1 'polypeptide(L)'
;MALMERISMKRIEPPKAGQALDAAILHDADAESAVLGHLIVDQDAHRLVEYLEADDFFDEENRRLFVTICDGIYNGLPVDRDDSMAVPVYLRSIGQWDALRGAFIKAAAYPATAGTLPFHARMLRDWRIKRETQFGIFDALQLEDDDAKYAAIESIYQRRDLLKVDRQEWRFQPKTLDQMAATAERHEFLVDNLIVASQPLVLGGPPKSSKTGILMDLCLSLATATRFLGIWKVNRPRRVLVFSGESGRQTLLETGERQCRAKGLSRSDAADLLIESDNLPDISTPAGVRELTTFVQHIGAEVVAVDPTYLAFSISADASRNVFEMGSRLRCLNMAVAKAGATLIVAHHLKKSTEKNKNAAPELEDLTGSGFAEFARQWLLVRPREAYDMENGIQRLSMNIGGSAGYGASCALDIIEGTRASAGGLIWDVRRLTPEALDEEKTDQKAARQKTNQEQRRRRLLDALDAIGETGDTLSKICELAGLNYGTVRGEIDSLEDILQPCQVTKSGKDYDGYKRRTEPLVLMADDACEWKEFA
;
A
#
# COMPACT_ATOMS: atom_id res chain seq x y z
N MET A 1 15.18 -1.66 35.44
CA MET A 1 16.60 -1.82 35.81
C MET A 1 17.18 -3.23 35.55
N ALA A 2 16.51 -4.13 34.82
CA ALA A 2 17.07 -5.46 34.49
C ALA A 2 17.27 -5.72 32.97
N LEU A 3 17.04 -4.70 32.12
CA LEU A 3 17.29 -4.77 30.67
C LEU A 3 18.59 -4.06 30.26
N MET A 4 19.09 -3.13 31.09
CA MET A 4 20.39 -2.47 30.88
C MET A 4 21.60 -3.33 31.26
N GLU A 5 21.41 -4.44 31.99
CA GLU A 5 22.52 -5.35 32.35
C GLU A 5 22.73 -6.50 31.34
N ARG A 6 21.78 -6.76 30.43
CA ARG A 6 21.90 -7.83 29.43
C ARG A 6 22.33 -7.36 28.03
N ILE A 7 22.40 -6.06 27.80
CA ILE A 7 23.09 -5.44 26.65
C ILE A 7 24.49 -4.98 27.09
N SER A 8 25.21 -5.87 27.78
CA SER A 8 26.68 -5.81 27.78
C SER A 8 27.18 -6.54 26.53
N MET A 9 26.81 -6.01 25.35
CA MET A 9 27.79 -6.05 24.27
C MET A 9 28.94 -5.24 24.83
N LYS A 10 30.08 -5.91 25.07
CA LYS A 10 31.37 -5.23 25.27
C LYS A 10 31.37 -4.04 24.31
N ARG A 11 31.30 -2.82 24.85
CA ARG A 11 31.72 -1.62 24.12
C ARG A 11 33.11 -1.97 23.65
N ILE A 12 33.25 -2.32 22.38
CA ILE A 12 34.55 -2.33 21.73
C ILE A 12 34.88 -0.85 21.71
N GLU A 13 35.68 -0.40 22.68
CA GLU A 13 36.23 0.95 22.64
C GLU A 13 36.89 1.13 21.27
N PRO A 14 36.60 2.22 20.54
CA PRO A 14 37.34 2.50 19.32
C PRO A 14 38.83 2.51 19.67
N PRO A 15 39.70 1.87 18.86
CA PRO A 15 41.13 1.82 19.14
C PRO A 15 41.65 3.24 19.30
N LYS A 16 42.38 3.48 20.39
CA LYS A 16 42.92 4.81 20.72
C LYS A 16 43.81 5.28 19.56
N ALA A 17 43.52 6.49 19.06
CA ALA A 17 44.33 7.15 18.05
C ALA A 17 45.78 7.25 18.54
N GLY A 18 46.71 6.64 17.80
CA GLY A 18 48.15 6.74 18.06
C GLY A 18 48.90 5.42 18.34
N GLN A 19 48.25 4.26 18.31
CA GLN A 19 48.97 2.99 18.18
C GLN A 19 49.10 2.63 16.71
N ALA A 20 50.35 2.63 16.23
CA ALA A 20 50.73 2.20 14.90
C ALA A 20 50.09 0.85 14.56
N LEU A 21 49.75 0.72 13.28
CA LEU A 21 49.12 -0.41 12.60
C LEU A 21 50.02 -1.68 12.61
N ASP A 22 50.37 -2.19 13.79
CA ASP A 22 51.01 -3.51 13.97
C ASP A 22 49.97 -4.60 14.31
N ALA A 23 48.69 -4.31 14.11
CA ALA A 23 47.63 -5.30 14.17
C ALA A 23 47.70 -6.17 12.91
N ALA A 24 48.16 -7.42 13.07
CA ALA A 24 48.23 -8.47 12.07
C ALA A 24 47.19 -8.29 10.95
N ILE A 25 47.67 -7.99 9.74
CA ILE A 25 46.85 -7.85 8.55
C ILE A 25 45.97 -9.09 8.41
N LEU A 26 44.65 -8.90 8.41
CA LEU A 26 43.64 -9.97 8.38
C LEU A 26 43.60 -10.64 6.98
N HIS A 27 44.49 -11.61 6.78
CA HIS A 27 44.58 -12.41 5.56
C HIS A 27 45.12 -13.81 5.88
N ASP A 28 45.03 -14.70 4.91
CA ASP A 28 45.59 -16.05 4.98
C ASP A 28 46.29 -16.38 3.66
N ALA A 29 47.60 -16.18 3.63
CA ALA A 29 48.43 -16.36 2.45
C ALA A 29 48.46 -17.82 1.95
N ASP A 30 48.32 -18.78 2.87
CA ASP A 30 48.28 -20.20 2.53
C ASP A 30 46.98 -20.54 1.82
N ALA A 31 45.86 -19.96 2.26
CA ALA A 31 44.57 -20.11 1.59
C ALA A 31 44.51 -19.47 0.21
N GLU A 32 45.13 -18.29 0.04
CA GLU A 32 45.25 -17.65 -1.27
C GLU A 32 46.04 -18.52 -2.24
N SER A 33 47.19 -19.04 -1.77
CA SER A 33 48.03 -19.96 -2.53
C SER A 33 47.31 -21.26 -2.85
N ALA A 34 46.52 -21.81 -1.93
CA ALA A 34 45.78 -23.05 -2.12
C ALA A 34 44.65 -22.93 -3.16
N VAL A 35 43.93 -21.81 -3.16
CA VAL A 35 42.89 -21.52 -4.16
C VAL A 35 43.51 -21.30 -5.55
N LEU A 36 44.57 -20.49 -5.64
CA LEU A 36 45.29 -20.26 -6.89
C LEU A 36 45.92 -21.55 -7.43
N GLY A 37 46.48 -22.37 -6.54
CA GLY A 37 47.04 -23.67 -6.88
C GLY A 37 46.00 -24.59 -7.52
N HIS A 38 44.78 -24.60 -6.98
CA HIS A 38 43.70 -25.36 -7.59
C HIS A 38 43.32 -24.83 -8.98
N LEU A 39 43.26 -23.51 -9.18
CA LEU A 39 43.01 -22.90 -10.50
C LEU A 39 44.11 -23.19 -11.53
N ILE A 40 45.30 -23.58 -11.10
CA ILE A 40 46.42 -23.98 -11.97
C ILE A 40 46.31 -25.45 -12.41
N VAL A 41 45.57 -26.29 -11.69
CA VAL A 41 45.57 -27.75 -11.89
C VAL A 41 44.18 -28.35 -12.13
N ASP A 42 43.09 -27.58 -12.10
CA ASP A 42 41.75 -28.15 -12.28
C ASP A 42 40.91 -27.32 -13.26
N GLN A 43 40.44 -28.00 -14.29
CA GLN A 43 39.66 -27.42 -15.39
C GLN A 43 38.23 -27.05 -14.94
N ASP A 44 37.70 -27.68 -13.89
CA ASP A 44 36.40 -27.36 -13.29
C ASP A 44 36.47 -26.21 -12.26
N ALA A 45 37.68 -25.70 -11.97
CA ALA A 45 37.89 -24.58 -11.06
C ALA A 45 37.22 -23.27 -11.53
N HIS A 46 36.90 -23.14 -12.83
CA HIS A 46 36.12 -22.02 -13.36
C HIS A 46 34.75 -21.88 -12.70
N ARG A 47 34.14 -23.00 -12.27
CA ARG A 47 32.87 -22.97 -11.54
C ARG A 47 33.00 -22.27 -10.19
N LEU A 48 34.21 -22.18 -9.64
CA LEU A 48 34.49 -21.47 -8.40
C LEU A 48 34.90 -20.01 -8.59
N VAL A 49 35.37 -19.66 -9.79
CA VAL A 49 35.64 -18.28 -10.20
C VAL A 49 34.36 -17.44 -10.22
N GLU A 50 33.17 -18.05 -10.29
CA GLU A 50 31.89 -17.35 -10.09
C GLU A 50 31.69 -16.81 -8.65
N TYR A 51 32.46 -17.33 -7.68
CA TYR A 51 32.29 -17.04 -6.25
C TYR A 51 33.41 -16.19 -5.64
N LEU A 52 34.50 -15.99 -6.37
CA LEU A 52 35.63 -15.19 -5.94
C LEU A 52 35.85 -13.99 -6.88
N GLU A 53 36.12 -12.85 -6.28
CA GLU A 53 36.55 -11.64 -6.97
C GLU A 53 38.04 -11.41 -6.71
N ALA A 54 38.67 -10.63 -7.58
CA ALA A 54 40.07 -10.25 -7.43
C ALA A 54 40.35 -9.63 -6.03
N ASP A 55 39.41 -8.87 -5.48
CA ASP A 55 39.53 -8.22 -4.17
C ASP A 55 39.43 -9.18 -2.97
N ASP A 56 39.06 -10.45 -3.18
CA ASP A 56 39.12 -11.48 -2.13
C ASP A 56 40.58 -11.82 -1.77
N PHE A 57 41.51 -11.63 -2.71
CA PHE A 57 42.94 -11.79 -2.52
C PHE A 57 43.54 -10.50 -1.94
N PHE A 58 44.20 -10.63 -0.79
CA PHE A 58 44.91 -9.54 -0.14
C PHE A 58 46.22 -9.21 -0.85
N ASP A 59 47.00 -10.23 -1.22
CA ASP A 59 48.28 -10.02 -1.90
C ASP A 59 48.07 -9.56 -3.35
N GLU A 60 48.81 -8.53 -3.75
CA GLU A 60 48.66 -7.90 -5.07
C GLU A 60 49.11 -8.84 -6.20
N GLU A 61 50.17 -9.63 -6.00
CA GLU A 61 50.65 -10.59 -6.98
C GLU A 61 49.65 -11.73 -7.15
N ASN A 62 49.08 -12.23 -6.03
CA ASN A 62 48.03 -13.25 -6.04
C ASN A 62 46.76 -12.77 -6.75
N ARG A 63 46.34 -11.53 -6.50
CA ARG A 63 45.21 -10.89 -7.18
C ARG A 63 45.43 -10.82 -8.68
N ARG A 64 46.61 -10.34 -9.11
CA ARG A 64 46.96 -10.25 -10.53
C ARG A 64 47.05 -11.63 -11.17
N LEU A 65 47.60 -12.62 -10.46
CA LEU A 65 47.66 -14.00 -10.91
C LEU A 65 46.26 -14.60 -11.08
N PHE A 66 45.35 -14.40 -10.12
CA PHE A 66 43.95 -14.83 -10.20
C PHE A 66 43.28 -14.28 -11.46
N VAL A 67 43.31 -12.95 -11.66
CA VAL A 67 42.70 -12.29 -12.83
C VAL A 67 43.28 -12.84 -14.13
N THR A 68 44.61 -12.98 -14.19
CA THR A 68 45.31 -13.44 -15.40
C THR A 68 44.95 -14.89 -15.75
N ILE A 69 44.87 -15.78 -14.75
CA ILE A 69 44.47 -17.17 -14.97
C ILE A 69 43.00 -17.24 -15.42
N CYS A 70 42.11 -16.49 -14.79
CA CYS A 70 40.69 -16.46 -15.14
C CYS A 70 40.46 -15.95 -16.57
N ASP A 71 41.16 -14.89 -16.96
CA ASP A 71 41.13 -14.37 -18.33
C ASP A 71 41.69 -15.39 -19.33
N GLY A 72 42.80 -16.07 -19.00
CA GLY A 72 43.34 -17.16 -19.80
C GLY A 72 42.33 -18.29 -20.01
N ILE A 73 41.69 -18.77 -18.94
CA ILE A 73 40.67 -19.83 -19.00
C ILE A 73 39.47 -19.40 -19.86
N TYR A 74 38.98 -18.17 -19.69
CA TYR A 74 37.91 -17.61 -20.50
C TYR A 74 38.27 -17.60 -22.01
N ASN A 75 39.53 -17.34 -22.32
CA ASN A 75 40.08 -17.36 -23.67
C ASN A 75 40.57 -18.76 -24.13
N GLY A 76 40.20 -19.83 -23.43
CA GLY A 76 40.45 -21.22 -23.85
C GLY A 76 41.78 -21.82 -23.40
N LEU A 77 42.42 -21.29 -22.36
CA LEU A 77 43.62 -21.88 -21.76
C LEU A 77 43.30 -23.29 -21.18
N PRO A 78 43.96 -24.37 -21.65
CA PRO A 78 43.72 -25.71 -21.15
C PRO A 78 44.47 -25.91 -19.83
N VAL A 79 43.77 -25.76 -18.72
CA VAL A 79 44.30 -26.08 -17.38
C VAL A 79 44.06 -27.56 -17.11
N ASP A 80 45.09 -28.34 -16.81
CA ASP A 80 45.00 -29.79 -16.57
C ASP A 80 45.71 -30.17 -15.26
N ARG A 81 45.17 -31.18 -14.59
CA ARG A 81 45.70 -31.76 -13.36
C ARG A 81 47.03 -32.46 -13.56
N ASP A 82 47.25 -32.99 -14.76
CA ASP A 82 48.45 -33.74 -15.11
C ASP A 82 49.49 -32.88 -15.87
N ASP A 83 49.15 -31.65 -16.28
CA ASP A 83 50.07 -30.70 -16.94
C ASP A 83 49.89 -29.24 -16.48
N SER A 84 50.72 -28.82 -15.52
CA SER A 84 50.73 -27.46 -14.99
C SER A 84 51.47 -26.44 -15.88
N MET A 85 51.91 -26.80 -17.09
CA MET A 85 52.74 -25.93 -17.94
C MET A 85 51.92 -24.89 -18.72
N ALA A 86 50.62 -25.07 -18.85
CA ALA A 86 49.74 -24.15 -19.59
C ALA A 86 49.79 -22.73 -19.02
N VAL A 87 49.67 -22.56 -17.69
CA VAL A 87 49.70 -21.25 -17.03
C VAL A 87 51.06 -20.54 -17.20
N PRO A 88 52.23 -21.15 -16.93
CA PRO A 88 53.53 -20.55 -17.23
C PRO A 88 53.73 -20.15 -18.69
N VAL A 89 53.29 -20.97 -19.64
CA VAL A 89 53.38 -20.66 -21.08
C VAL A 89 52.52 -19.44 -21.40
N TYR A 90 51.30 -19.39 -20.87
CA TYR A 90 50.40 -18.25 -21.03
C TYR A 90 51.00 -16.98 -20.45
N LEU A 91 51.48 -17.01 -19.20
CA LEU A 91 52.11 -15.86 -18.53
C LEU A 91 53.31 -15.31 -19.31
N ARG A 92 54.11 -16.19 -19.95
CA ARG A 92 55.21 -15.76 -20.82
C ARG A 92 54.71 -15.11 -22.11
N SER A 93 53.67 -15.65 -22.72
CA SER A 93 53.09 -15.13 -23.96
C SER A 93 52.56 -13.71 -23.83
N ILE A 94 52.07 -13.34 -22.64
CA ILE A 94 51.56 -11.99 -22.32
C ILE A 94 52.60 -11.12 -21.57
N GLY A 95 53.84 -11.59 -21.43
CA GLY A 95 54.92 -10.83 -20.79
C GLY A 95 54.78 -10.62 -19.26
N GLN A 96 53.91 -11.37 -18.58
CA GLN A 96 53.66 -11.25 -17.13
C GLN A 96 54.47 -12.25 -16.29
N TRP A 97 55.22 -13.17 -16.92
CA TRP A 97 55.95 -14.23 -16.21
C TRP A 97 56.90 -13.70 -15.14
N ASP A 98 57.77 -12.74 -15.47
CA ASP A 98 58.79 -12.27 -14.53
C ASP A 98 58.17 -11.60 -13.29
N ALA A 99 57.03 -10.93 -13.46
CA ALA A 99 56.29 -10.27 -12.39
C ALA A 99 55.48 -11.25 -11.52
N LEU A 100 54.94 -12.33 -12.09
CA LEU A 100 54.02 -13.25 -11.39
C LEU A 100 54.65 -14.62 -11.04
N ARG A 101 55.91 -14.84 -11.41
CA ARG A 101 56.62 -16.11 -11.17
C ARG A 101 56.64 -16.50 -9.70
N GLY A 102 56.82 -15.53 -8.80
CA GLY A 102 56.86 -15.76 -7.35
C GLY A 102 55.54 -16.31 -6.82
N ALA A 103 54.44 -15.59 -7.06
CA ALA A 103 53.08 -16.02 -6.74
C ALA A 103 52.72 -17.37 -7.38
N PHE A 104 53.06 -17.57 -8.66
CA PHE A 104 52.79 -18.84 -9.35
C PHE A 104 53.47 -20.04 -8.67
N ILE A 105 54.77 -19.92 -8.35
CA ILE A 105 55.51 -21.02 -7.71
C ILE A 105 54.92 -21.36 -6.34
N LYS A 106 54.53 -20.35 -5.55
CA LYS A 106 53.90 -20.56 -4.24
C LYS A 106 52.55 -21.27 -4.38
N ALA A 107 51.71 -20.79 -5.30
CA ALA A 107 50.39 -21.37 -5.57
C ALA A 107 50.49 -22.83 -6.06
N ALA A 108 51.37 -23.10 -7.02
CA ALA A 108 51.56 -24.44 -7.59
C ALA A 108 52.11 -25.47 -6.58
N ALA A 109 52.75 -25.03 -5.49
CA ALA A 109 53.33 -25.92 -4.50
C ALA A 109 52.28 -26.57 -3.57
N TYR A 110 51.13 -25.94 -3.35
CA TYR A 110 50.14 -26.37 -2.36
C TYR A 110 48.69 -26.24 -2.87
N PRO A 111 48.29 -26.88 -3.99
CA PRO A 111 46.93 -26.75 -4.51
C PRO A 111 45.90 -27.36 -3.55
N ALA A 112 44.79 -26.66 -3.32
CA ALA A 112 43.65 -27.22 -2.62
C ALA A 112 43.07 -28.41 -3.42
N THR A 113 42.50 -29.39 -2.71
CA THR A 113 41.73 -30.45 -3.36
C THR A 113 40.30 -29.97 -3.65
N ALA A 114 39.62 -30.58 -4.62
CA ALA A 114 38.23 -30.25 -4.94
C ALA A 114 37.30 -30.29 -3.69
N GLY A 115 37.58 -31.17 -2.73
CA GLY A 115 36.82 -31.27 -1.47
C GLY A 115 37.12 -30.16 -0.45
N THR A 116 38.34 -29.61 -0.42
CA THR A 116 38.74 -28.58 0.55
C THR A 116 38.64 -27.16 -0.01
N LEU A 117 38.52 -27.02 -1.32
CA LEU A 117 38.48 -25.74 -1.99
C LEU A 117 37.31 -24.82 -1.61
N PRO A 118 36.05 -25.30 -1.44
CA PRO A 118 34.97 -24.47 -0.93
C PRO A 118 35.26 -23.88 0.46
N PHE A 119 36.02 -24.61 1.29
CA PHE A 119 36.44 -24.11 2.60
C PHE A 119 37.45 -22.96 2.48
N HIS A 120 38.49 -23.10 1.64
CA HIS A 120 39.47 -22.04 1.43
C HIS A 120 38.86 -20.81 0.74
N ALA A 121 37.99 -21.00 -0.26
CA ALA A 121 37.30 -19.91 -0.94
C ALA A 121 36.39 -19.09 0.02
N ARG A 122 35.61 -19.78 0.87
CA ARG A 122 34.83 -19.10 1.93
C ARG A 122 35.72 -18.33 2.88
N MET A 123 36.87 -18.89 3.24
CA MET A 123 37.81 -18.24 4.13
C MET A 123 38.39 -16.95 3.53
N LEU A 124 38.76 -16.92 2.25
CA LEU A 124 39.21 -15.69 1.57
C LEU A 124 38.14 -14.60 1.58
N ARG A 125 36.89 -14.97 1.31
CA ARG A 125 35.74 -14.06 1.34
C ARG A 125 35.49 -13.52 2.75
N ASP A 126 35.52 -14.37 3.77
CA ASP A 126 35.40 -13.95 5.17
C ASP A 126 36.52 -12.98 5.56
N TRP A 127 37.74 -13.23 5.08
CA TRP A 127 38.86 -12.32 5.28
C TRP A 127 38.67 -10.99 4.57
N ARG A 128 38.18 -10.96 3.33
CA ARG A 128 37.82 -9.70 2.65
C ARG A 128 36.77 -8.92 3.42
N ILE A 129 35.68 -9.58 3.84
CA ILE A 129 34.60 -8.93 4.60
C ILE A 129 35.17 -8.29 5.87
N LYS A 130 36.05 -8.99 6.59
CA LYS A 130 36.71 -8.46 7.78
C LYS A 130 37.60 -7.27 7.45
N ARG A 131 38.44 -7.36 6.41
CA ARG A 131 39.32 -6.27 5.95
C ARG A 131 38.53 -5.03 5.55
N GLU A 132 37.55 -5.16 4.65
CA GLU A 132 36.73 -4.04 4.19
C GLU A 132 35.95 -3.40 5.33
N THR A 133 35.41 -4.20 6.26
CA THR A 133 34.74 -3.67 7.45
C THR A 133 35.73 -2.90 8.33
N GLN A 134 36.92 -3.46 8.57
CA GLN A 134 37.93 -2.84 9.43
C GLN A 134 38.46 -1.54 8.83
N PHE A 135 38.87 -1.54 7.55
CA PHE A 135 39.37 -0.37 6.85
C PHE A 135 38.27 0.68 6.69
N GLY A 136 37.07 0.28 6.29
CA GLY A 136 35.94 1.20 6.19
C GLY A 136 35.62 1.87 7.52
N ILE A 137 35.60 1.13 8.63
CA ILE A 137 35.39 1.71 9.96
C ILE A 137 36.52 2.66 10.32
N PHE A 138 37.77 2.28 10.03
CA PHE A 138 38.92 3.13 10.28
C PHE A 138 38.81 4.46 9.53
N ASP A 139 38.45 4.43 8.24
CA ASP A 139 38.25 5.63 7.42
C ASP A 139 37.07 6.46 7.93
N ALA A 140 35.96 5.82 8.31
CA ALA A 140 34.81 6.53 8.86
C ALA A 140 35.14 7.23 10.19
N LEU A 141 36.00 6.63 11.02
CA LEU A 141 36.46 7.25 12.27
C LEU A 141 37.35 8.49 12.04
N GLN A 142 37.91 8.68 10.85
CA GLN A 142 38.65 9.90 10.48
C GLN A 142 37.73 11.08 10.11
N LEU A 143 36.41 10.85 9.96
CA LEU A 143 35.46 11.92 9.64
C LEU A 143 35.22 12.82 10.85
N GLU A 144 35.30 14.13 10.64
CA GLU A 144 35.06 15.14 11.68
C GLU A 144 33.56 15.31 12.00
N ASP A 145 32.71 15.20 10.99
CA ASP A 145 31.25 15.32 11.11
C ASP A 145 30.61 14.00 11.59
N ASP A 146 29.85 14.06 12.69
CA ASP A 146 29.29 12.87 13.32
C ASP A 146 28.17 12.23 12.49
N ASP A 147 27.32 13.01 11.82
CA ASP A 147 26.25 12.47 10.98
C ASP A 147 26.83 11.72 9.76
N ALA A 148 27.85 12.29 9.12
CA ALA A 148 28.58 11.65 8.03
C ALA A 148 29.31 10.37 8.50
N LYS A 149 29.89 10.39 9.70
CA LYS A 149 30.52 9.23 10.33
C LYS A 149 29.51 8.10 10.57
N TYR A 150 28.34 8.39 11.14
CA TYR A 150 27.30 7.38 11.35
C TYR A 150 26.76 6.82 10.04
N ALA A 151 26.51 7.68 9.04
CA ALA A 151 26.06 7.24 7.72
C ALA A 151 27.10 6.34 7.01
N ALA A 152 28.38 6.67 7.12
CA ALA A 152 29.47 5.86 6.57
C ALA A 152 29.53 4.47 7.24
N ILE A 153 29.46 4.42 8.58
CA ILE A 153 29.44 3.16 9.35
C ILE A 153 28.21 2.31 8.97
N GLU A 154 27.04 2.90 8.81
CA GLU A 154 25.85 2.16 8.38
C GLU A 154 26.03 1.56 6.98
N SER A 155 26.56 2.34 6.03
CA SER A 155 26.86 1.87 4.66
C SER A 155 27.83 0.68 4.66
N ILE A 156 28.84 0.70 5.53
CA ILE A 156 29.80 -0.40 5.70
C ILE A 156 29.10 -1.67 6.19
N TYR A 157 28.24 -1.56 7.21
CA TYR A 157 27.50 -2.72 7.70
C TYR A 157 26.49 -3.27 6.68
N GLN A 158 25.84 -2.40 5.90
CA GLN A 158 24.98 -2.83 4.80
C GLN A 158 25.76 -3.60 3.73
N ARG A 159 26.93 -3.12 3.31
CA ARG A 159 27.82 -3.83 2.38
C ARG A 159 28.31 -5.16 2.94
N ARG A 160 28.72 -5.19 4.21
CA ARG A 160 29.10 -6.43 4.93
C ARG A 160 27.99 -7.46 4.87
N ASP A 161 26.75 -7.05 5.12
CA ASP A 161 25.61 -7.98 5.14
C ASP A 161 25.26 -8.49 3.73
N LEU A 162 25.45 -7.68 2.68
CA LEU A 162 25.37 -8.13 1.29
C LEU A 162 26.45 -9.16 0.95
N LEU A 163 27.69 -8.93 1.42
CA LEU A 163 28.81 -9.84 1.19
C LEU A 163 28.70 -11.15 1.99
N LYS A 164 27.93 -11.21 3.08
CA LYS A 164 27.69 -12.43 3.86
C LYS A 164 26.68 -13.40 3.22
N VAL A 165 25.94 -12.98 2.20
CA VAL A 165 24.98 -13.86 1.52
C VAL A 165 25.77 -14.91 0.73
N ASP A 166 25.65 -16.19 1.11
CA ASP A 166 26.33 -17.28 0.41
C ASP A 166 25.90 -17.29 -1.07
N ARG A 167 26.86 -17.28 -2.00
CA ARG A 167 26.58 -17.19 -3.44
C ARG A 167 26.10 -18.54 -4.01
N GLN A 168 26.11 -19.61 -3.21
CA GLN A 168 25.73 -20.97 -3.64
C GLN A 168 24.22 -21.27 -3.62
N GLU A 169 23.40 -20.49 -2.94
CA GLU A 169 21.96 -20.71 -2.99
C GLU A 169 21.34 -19.72 -3.98
N TRP A 170 20.95 -20.23 -5.16
CA TRP A 170 19.97 -19.53 -5.96
C TRP A 170 18.80 -19.20 -5.03
N ARG A 171 18.57 -17.89 -4.81
CA ARG A 171 17.41 -17.41 -4.03
C ARG A 171 16.10 -17.99 -4.54
N PHE A 172 16.06 -18.31 -5.84
CA PHE A 172 14.91 -18.87 -6.53
C PHE A 172 14.91 -20.39 -6.41
N GLN A 173 13.96 -20.91 -5.65
CA GLN A 173 13.72 -22.35 -5.52
C GLN A 173 12.34 -22.67 -6.11
N PRO A 174 12.21 -22.85 -7.45
CA PRO A 174 10.93 -23.14 -8.06
C PRO A 174 10.40 -24.48 -7.56
N LYS A 175 9.11 -24.53 -7.25
CA LYS A 175 8.39 -25.75 -6.88
C LYS A 175 7.46 -26.16 -8.01
N THR A 176 7.34 -27.46 -8.26
CA THR A 176 6.26 -28.00 -9.09
C THR A 176 4.90 -27.79 -8.41
N LEU A 177 3.81 -27.87 -9.16
CA LEU A 177 2.46 -27.76 -8.59
C LEU A 177 2.21 -28.80 -7.49
N ASP A 178 2.72 -30.04 -7.66
CA ASP A 178 2.60 -31.10 -6.65
C ASP A 178 3.39 -30.77 -5.38
N GLN A 179 4.62 -30.24 -5.52
CA GLN A 179 5.41 -29.77 -4.37
C GLN A 179 4.75 -28.58 -3.66
N MET A 180 4.07 -27.70 -4.40
CA MET A 180 3.30 -26.61 -3.81
C MET A 180 2.08 -27.16 -3.06
N ALA A 181 1.32 -28.08 -3.66
CA ALA A 181 0.14 -28.70 -3.07
C ALA A 181 0.47 -29.48 -1.78
N ALA A 182 1.61 -30.18 -1.75
CA ALA A 182 2.08 -30.91 -0.57
C ALA A 182 2.36 -30.00 0.65
N THR A 183 2.66 -28.72 0.40
CA THR A 183 2.89 -27.71 1.45
C THR A 183 1.79 -26.64 1.50
N ALA A 184 0.68 -26.83 0.79
CA ALA A 184 -0.34 -25.81 0.65
C ALA A 184 -1.18 -25.72 1.93
N GLU A 185 -0.94 -24.67 2.71
CA GLU A 185 -1.85 -24.27 3.78
C GLU A 185 -3.09 -23.62 3.18
N ARG A 186 -4.27 -23.94 3.72
CA ARG A 186 -5.50 -23.23 3.37
C ARG A 186 -5.41 -21.79 3.85
N HIS A 187 -6.03 -20.86 3.12
CA HIS A 187 -6.13 -19.47 3.56
C HIS A 187 -6.74 -19.39 4.97
N GLU A 188 -5.98 -18.82 5.92
CA GLU A 188 -6.49 -18.47 7.24
C GLU A 188 -7.29 -17.17 7.13
N PHE A 189 -8.57 -17.20 7.49
CA PHE A 189 -9.42 -16.01 7.54
C PHE A 189 -9.35 -15.35 8.92
N LEU A 190 -8.93 -14.08 8.95
CA LEU A 190 -9.04 -13.19 10.11
C LEU A 190 -10.51 -12.86 10.37
N VAL A 191 -11.24 -12.58 9.30
CA VAL A 191 -12.70 -12.37 9.30
C VAL A 191 -13.30 -13.31 8.25
N ASP A 192 -14.27 -14.12 8.66
CA ASP A 192 -14.85 -15.19 7.84
C ASP A 192 -15.34 -14.67 6.48
N ASN A 193 -14.80 -15.27 5.40
CA ASN A 193 -15.08 -14.93 4.01
C ASN A 193 -14.90 -13.44 3.66
N LEU A 194 -14.04 -12.73 4.41
CA LEU A 194 -13.87 -11.28 4.24
C LEU A 194 -12.43 -10.80 4.27
N ILE A 195 -11.60 -11.29 5.20
CA ILE A 195 -10.22 -10.84 5.37
C ILE A 195 -9.32 -12.05 5.61
N VAL A 196 -8.31 -12.21 4.77
CA VAL A 196 -7.34 -13.31 4.80
C VAL A 196 -6.05 -12.84 5.45
N ALA A 197 -5.47 -13.67 6.33
CA ALA A 197 -4.20 -13.39 6.98
C ALA A 197 -3.05 -13.31 5.95
N SER A 198 -1.99 -12.58 6.28
CA SER A 198 -0.76 -12.43 5.48
C SER A 198 -0.94 -11.77 4.10
N GLN A 199 -2.12 -11.26 3.79
CA GLN A 199 -2.39 -10.47 2.59
C GLN A 199 -2.63 -9.00 2.97
N PRO A 200 -2.03 -8.02 2.27
CA PRO A 200 -2.26 -6.61 2.59
C PRO A 200 -3.70 -6.20 2.26
N LEU A 201 -4.34 -5.51 3.21
CA LEU A 201 -5.69 -4.96 3.09
C LEU A 201 -5.64 -3.44 2.90
N VAL A 202 -6.35 -2.94 1.89
CA VAL A 202 -6.58 -1.50 1.72
C VAL A 202 -7.99 -1.14 2.17
N LEU A 203 -8.11 -0.27 3.18
CA LEU A 203 -9.37 0.37 3.57
C LEU A 203 -9.47 1.75 2.89
N GLY A 204 -10.23 1.83 1.81
CA GLY A 204 -10.37 3.03 0.98
C GLY A 204 -11.67 3.79 1.21
N GLY A 205 -11.64 5.10 1.18
CA GLY A 205 -12.85 5.92 1.30
C GLY A 205 -12.58 7.43 1.22
N PRO A 206 -13.54 8.25 0.78
CA PRO A 206 -13.36 9.70 0.74
C PRO A 206 -13.13 10.27 2.15
N PRO A 207 -12.65 11.50 2.30
CA PRO A 207 -12.62 12.17 3.61
C PRO A 207 -14.00 12.14 4.28
N LYS A 208 -14.03 12.01 5.60
CA LYS A 208 -15.27 12.03 6.42
C LYS A 208 -16.31 10.95 6.02
N SER A 209 -15.85 9.73 5.74
CA SER A 209 -16.69 8.54 5.46
C SER A 209 -16.57 7.46 6.54
N SER A 210 -16.20 7.86 7.76
CA SER A 210 -16.03 6.96 8.91
C SER A 210 -15.02 5.81 8.73
N LYS A 211 -14.02 5.95 7.85
CA LYS A 211 -12.92 4.98 7.68
C LYS A 211 -12.25 4.60 9.00
N THR A 212 -11.80 5.59 9.78
CA THR A 212 -11.17 5.36 11.08
C THR A 212 -12.11 4.61 12.02
N GLY A 213 -13.41 4.96 12.03
CA GLY A 213 -14.42 4.23 12.80
C GLY A 213 -14.54 2.75 12.38
N ILE A 214 -14.64 2.49 11.08
CA ILE A 214 -14.69 1.13 10.51
C ILE A 214 -13.40 0.35 10.82
N LEU A 215 -12.24 0.99 10.69
CA LEU A 215 -10.95 0.38 11.00
C LEU A 215 -10.84 0.03 12.48
N MET A 216 -11.25 0.95 13.37
CA MET A 216 -11.27 0.73 14.81
C MET A 216 -12.23 -0.40 15.18
N ASP A 217 -13.41 -0.48 14.56
CA ASP A 217 -14.35 -1.59 14.80
C ASP A 217 -13.75 -2.92 14.33
N LEU A 218 -13.08 -2.94 13.18
CA LEU A 218 -12.35 -4.11 12.69
C LEU A 218 -11.27 -4.55 13.69
N CYS A 219 -10.42 -3.62 14.10
CA CYS A 219 -9.30 -3.90 15.01
C CYS A 219 -9.81 -4.38 16.39
N LEU A 220 -10.86 -3.75 16.92
CA LEU A 220 -11.53 -4.19 18.15
C LEU A 220 -12.13 -5.59 18.00
N SER A 221 -12.80 -5.85 16.87
CA SER A 221 -13.41 -7.16 16.60
C SER A 221 -12.37 -8.26 16.49
N LEU A 222 -11.23 -7.97 15.83
CA LEU A 222 -10.08 -8.86 15.77
C LEU A 222 -9.46 -9.09 17.16
N ALA A 223 -9.32 -8.06 17.98
CA ALA A 223 -8.76 -8.20 19.33
C ALA A 223 -9.64 -9.02 20.28
N THR A 224 -10.96 -8.99 20.08
CA THR A 224 -11.93 -9.55 21.04
C THR A 224 -12.70 -10.76 20.52
N ALA A 225 -12.43 -11.18 19.28
CA ALA A 225 -13.19 -12.21 18.55
C ALA A 225 -14.71 -11.93 18.47
N THR A 226 -15.10 -10.66 18.51
CA THR A 226 -16.49 -10.25 18.29
C THR A 226 -16.76 -10.02 16.81
N ARG A 227 -18.04 -9.89 16.42
CA ARG A 227 -18.38 -9.69 15.00
C ARG A 227 -17.92 -8.32 14.50
N PHE A 228 -17.19 -8.31 13.39
CA PHE A 228 -16.87 -7.09 12.65
C PHE A 228 -18.16 -6.44 12.13
N LEU A 229 -18.36 -5.17 12.48
CA LEU A 229 -19.56 -4.36 12.25
C LEU A 229 -20.86 -5.03 12.72
N GLY A 230 -20.78 -5.97 13.67
CA GLY A 230 -21.92 -6.79 14.11
C GLY A 230 -22.37 -7.85 13.10
N ILE A 231 -21.74 -7.92 11.92
CA ILE A 231 -22.17 -8.72 10.78
C ILE A 231 -21.25 -9.94 10.62
N TRP A 232 -19.96 -9.70 10.37
CA TRP A 232 -19.02 -10.75 9.96
C TRP A 232 -18.31 -11.38 11.15
N LYS A 233 -18.23 -12.71 11.15
CA LYS A 233 -17.64 -13.46 12.25
C LYS A 233 -16.11 -13.33 12.23
N VAL A 234 -15.53 -13.07 13.39
CA VAL A 234 -14.09 -13.19 13.65
C VAL A 234 -13.85 -14.53 14.32
N ASN A 235 -12.85 -15.28 13.84
CA ASN A 235 -12.65 -16.67 14.26
C ASN A 235 -12.00 -16.83 15.64
N ARG A 236 -11.02 -15.99 15.94
CA ARG A 236 -10.26 -16.02 17.20
C ARG A 236 -9.68 -14.63 17.49
N PRO A 237 -9.40 -14.31 18.76
CA PRO A 237 -8.79 -13.04 19.11
C PRO A 237 -7.37 -12.96 18.54
N ARG A 238 -6.93 -11.73 18.25
CA ARG A 238 -5.62 -11.40 17.67
C ARG A 238 -5.00 -10.25 18.43
N ARG A 239 -3.68 -10.24 18.56
CA ARG A 239 -2.98 -9.04 19.01
C ARG A 239 -2.90 -8.03 17.86
N VAL A 240 -3.52 -6.86 18.03
CA VAL A 240 -3.65 -5.84 16.97
C VAL A 240 -2.91 -4.57 17.38
N LEU A 241 -2.12 -4.02 16.47
CA LEU A 241 -1.46 -2.73 16.61
C LEU A 241 -2.01 -1.74 15.60
N VAL A 242 -2.47 -0.57 16.06
CA VAL A 242 -3.01 0.51 15.23
C VAL A 242 -2.14 1.75 15.38
N PHE A 243 -1.63 2.26 14.27
CA PHE A 243 -1.01 3.58 14.18
C PHE A 243 -2.03 4.57 13.62
N SER A 244 -2.44 5.56 14.41
CA SER A 244 -3.46 6.55 14.02
C SER A 244 -2.93 7.98 14.09
N GLY A 245 -2.67 8.59 12.93
CA GLY A 245 -2.01 9.91 12.84
C GLY A 245 -2.95 11.12 12.73
N GLU A 246 -4.15 10.94 12.17
CA GLU A 246 -5.11 12.07 11.99
C GLU A 246 -5.99 12.31 13.21
N SER A 247 -6.40 11.22 13.89
CA SER A 247 -7.36 11.28 14.97
C SER A 247 -6.66 11.48 16.31
N GLY A 248 -7.03 12.54 17.03
CA GLY A 248 -6.51 12.78 18.38
C GLY A 248 -6.91 11.67 19.36
N ARG A 249 -6.06 11.45 20.37
CA ARG A 249 -6.22 10.41 21.40
C ARG A 249 -7.60 10.33 22.03
N GLN A 250 -8.19 11.48 22.39
CA GLN A 250 -9.52 11.53 23.01
C GLN A 250 -10.62 11.03 22.07
N THR A 251 -10.54 11.35 20.78
CA THR A 251 -11.48 10.88 19.76
C THR A 251 -11.40 9.37 19.58
N LEU A 252 -10.18 8.81 19.55
CA LEU A 252 -9.98 7.35 19.45
C LEU A 252 -10.52 6.63 20.69
N LEU A 253 -10.26 7.16 21.88
CA LEU A 253 -10.79 6.61 23.13
C LEU A 253 -12.32 6.60 23.14
N GLU A 254 -12.94 7.74 22.83
CA GLU A 254 -14.40 7.87 22.75
C GLU A 254 -15.02 6.93 21.70
N THR A 255 -14.36 6.77 20.55
CA THR A 255 -14.79 5.85 19.48
C THR A 255 -14.73 4.40 19.96
N GLY A 256 -13.59 4.00 20.53
CA GLY A 256 -13.40 2.65 21.07
C GLY A 256 -14.40 2.32 22.19
N GLU A 257 -14.70 3.26 23.07
CA GLU A 257 -15.68 3.07 24.15
C GLU A 257 -17.10 2.81 23.63
N ARG A 258 -17.53 3.54 22.60
CA ARG A 258 -18.86 3.34 21.98
C ARG A 258 -18.92 2.00 21.27
N GLN A 259 -17.86 1.61 20.58
CA GLN A 259 -17.77 0.32 19.89
C GLN A 259 -17.72 -0.85 20.89
N CYS A 260 -17.00 -0.72 22.00
CA CYS A 260 -17.03 -1.69 23.09
C CYS A 260 -18.46 -1.85 23.61
N ARG A 261 -19.13 -0.74 23.94
CA ARG A 261 -20.51 -0.76 24.43
C ARG A 261 -21.47 -1.42 23.44
N ALA A 262 -21.36 -1.10 22.15
CA ALA A 262 -22.18 -1.69 21.09
C ALA A 262 -22.01 -3.22 20.98
N LYS A 263 -20.81 -3.72 21.31
CA LYS A 263 -20.49 -5.16 21.31
C LYS A 263 -20.70 -5.82 22.69
N GLY A 264 -21.23 -5.10 23.68
CA GLY A 264 -21.41 -5.60 25.05
C GLY A 264 -20.09 -5.81 25.81
N LEU A 265 -19.03 -5.09 25.44
CA LEU A 265 -17.69 -5.20 26.00
C LEU A 265 -17.34 -3.99 26.87
N SER A 266 -16.37 -4.21 27.75
CA SER A 266 -15.61 -3.19 28.47
C SER A 266 -14.26 -2.94 27.78
N ARG A 267 -13.59 -1.83 28.12
CA ARG A 267 -12.24 -1.54 27.60
C ARG A 267 -11.21 -2.61 27.98
N SER A 268 -11.36 -3.23 29.15
CA SER A 268 -10.45 -4.29 29.61
C SER A 268 -10.55 -5.56 28.78
N ASP A 269 -11.69 -5.81 28.12
CA ASP A 269 -11.85 -6.97 27.24
C ASP A 269 -11.02 -6.80 25.95
N ALA A 270 -10.65 -5.57 25.60
CA ALA A 270 -9.85 -5.22 24.42
C ALA A 270 -8.35 -5.05 24.71
N ALA A 271 -7.81 -5.79 25.69
CA ALA A 271 -6.39 -5.67 26.10
C ALA A 271 -5.38 -5.92 24.96
N ASP A 272 -5.77 -6.69 23.95
CA ASP A 272 -4.97 -7.01 22.77
C ASP A 272 -5.08 -5.97 21.63
N LEU A 273 -5.87 -4.90 21.82
CA LEU A 273 -5.92 -3.76 20.92
C LEU A 273 -4.96 -2.66 21.40
N LEU A 274 -3.82 -2.53 20.72
CA LEU A 274 -2.79 -1.53 20.99
C LEU A 274 -2.93 -0.37 20.01
N ILE A 275 -2.90 0.86 20.50
CA ILE A 275 -3.07 2.08 19.69
C ILE A 275 -1.92 3.04 19.98
N GLU A 276 -1.21 3.42 18.92
CA GLU A 276 -0.19 4.47 18.91
C GLU A 276 -0.72 5.65 18.10
N SER A 277 -0.85 6.81 18.73
CA SER A 277 -1.38 8.03 18.09
C SER A 277 -0.41 9.21 18.06
N ASP A 278 0.69 9.11 18.81
CA ASP A 278 1.60 10.22 19.03
C ASP A 278 2.82 10.13 18.10
N ASN A 279 3.24 8.91 17.76
CA ASN A 279 4.41 8.65 16.91
C ASN A 279 4.07 7.67 15.78
N LEU A 280 3.94 8.19 14.56
CA LEU A 280 3.80 7.35 13.37
C LEU A 280 5.17 6.84 12.91
N PRO A 281 5.26 5.58 12.42
CA PRO A 281 6.48 5.08 11.82
C PRO A 281 6.72 5.79 10.48
N ASP A 282 7.98 6.14 10.20
CA ASP A 282 8.36 6.59 8.86
C ASP A 282 8.57 5.38 7.93
N ILE A 283 7.48 4.94 7.31
CA ILE A 283 7.48 3.80 6.38
C ILE A 283 8.03 4.17 4.99
N SER A 284 8.50 5.40 4.80
CA SER A 284 9.13 5.84 3.56
C SER A 284 10.60 5.45 3.47
N THR A 285 11.27 5.17 4.61
CA THR A 285 12.71 4.86 4.67
C THR A 285 12.98 3.41 5.05
N PRO A 286 14.10 2.81 4.59
CA PRO A 286 14.50 1.47 5.04
C PRO A 286 14.70 1.38 6.56
N ALA A 287 15.18 2.44 7.21
CA ALA A 287 15.40 2.48 8.65
C ALA A 287 14.06 2.41 9.41
N GLY A 288 13.08 3.23 9.06
CA GLY A 288 11.77 3.21 9.71
C GLY A 288 10.99 1.92 9.45
N VAL A 289 11.11 1.32 8.26
CA VAL A 289 10.55 -0.02 8.00
C VAL A 289 11.19 -1.10 8.88
N ARG A 290 12.53 -1.05 9.10
CA ARG A 290 13.22 -1.99 10.01
C ARG A 290 12.82 -1.79 11.47
N GLU A 291 12.70 -0.54 11.91
CA GLU A 291 12.22 -0.19 13.25
C GLU A 291 10.81 -0.75 13.47
N LEU A 292 9.87 -0.44 12.57
CA LEU A 292 8.50 -0.97 12.61
C LEU A 292 8.50 -2.50 12.66
N THR A 293 9.29 -3.16 11.81
CA THR A 293 9.38 -4.62 11.79
C THR A 293 9.83 -5.19 13.13
N THR A 294 10.88 -4.61 13.70
CA THR A 294 11.45 -5.04 15.00
C THR A 294 10.45 -4.80 16.12
N PHE A 295 9.75 -3.67 16.09
CA PHE A 295 8.73 -3.33 17.08
C PHE A 295 7.52 -4.28 16.99
N VAL A 296 7.02 -4.56 15.79
CA VAL A 296 5.92 -5.51 15.56
C VAL A 296 6.30 -6.91 16.07
N GLN A 297 7.53 -7.37 15.82
CA GLN A 297 8.04 -8.63 16.35
C GLN A 297 8.14 -8.62 17.89
N HIS A 298 8.65 -7.55 18.48
CA HIS A 298 8.78 -7.41 19.93
C HIS A 298 7.42 -7.45 20.64
N ILE A 299 6.43 -6.75 20.07
CA ILE A 299 5.06 -6.73 20.57
C ILE A 299 4.32 -8.03 20.21
N GLY A 300 4.75 -8.78 19.20
CA GLY A 300 4.03 -9.97 18.74
C GLY A 300 2.63 -9.64 18.22
N ALA A 301 2.48 -8.50 17.53
CA ALA A 301 1.21 -8.18 16.88
C ALA A 301 0.99 -9.10 15.67
N GLU A 302 -0.22 -9.63 15.51
CA GLU A 302 -0.64 -10.45 14.37
C GLU A 302 -1.30 -9.61 13.26
N VAL A 303 -1.71 -8.38 13.59
CA VAL A 303 -2.30 -7.42 12.65
C VAL A 303 -1.74 -6.03 12.95
N VAL A 304 -1.34 -5.32 11.90
CA VAL A 304 -0.84 -3.94 11.99
C VAL A 304 -1.67 -3.06 11.06
N ALA A 305 -2.29 -2.01 11.61
CA ALA A 305 -3.07 -1.04 10.86
C ALA A 305 -2.40 0.34 10.87
N VAL A 306 -2.42 1.04 9.74
CA VAL A 306 -1.86 2.40 9.60
C VAL A 306 -2.92 3.34 9.02
N ASP A 307 -3.35 4.35 9.79
CA ASP A 307 -4.41 5.29 9.43
C ASP A 307 -4.07 6.76 9.74
N PRO A 308 -4.06 7.65 8.74
CA PRO A 308 -4.00 7.36 7.32
C PRO A 308 -2.59 6.97 6.91
N THR A 309 -2.47 6.17 5.86
CA THR A 309 -1.17 5.70 5.37
C THR A 309 -0.29 6.83 4.81
N TYR A 310 -0.89 7.90 4.27
CA TYR A 310 -0.12 9.00 3.69
C TYR A 310 0.70 9.80 4.72
N LEU A 311 0.28 9.87 6.00
CA LEU A 311 1.05 10.56 7.04
C LEU A 311 2.28 9.77 7.49
N ALA A 312 2.25 8.44 7.34
CA ALA A 312 3.40 7.58 7.61
C ALA A 312 4.39 7.56 6.42
N PHE A 313 3.96 7.99 5.23
CA PHE A 313 4.81 8.13 4.05
C PHE A 313 5.31 9.57 3.89
N SER A 314 6.53 9.85 4.37
CA SER A 314 7.26 11.10 4.08
C SER A 314 7.84 11.09 2.66
N ILE A 315 6.99 11.17 1.62
CA ILE A 315 7.40 11.11 0.20
C ILE A 315 7.02 12.36 -0.57
N SER A 316 7.80 12.67 -1.63
CA SER A 316 7.49 13.77 -2.53
C SER A 316 6.23 13.49 -3.37
N ALA A 317 5.58 14.57 -3.84
CA ALA A 317 4.40 14.46 -4.68
C ALA A 317 4.66 13.66 -5.97
N ASP A 318 5.85 13.79 -6.55
CA ASP A 318 6.23 13.07 -7.78
C ASP A 318 6.42 11.57 -7.53
N ALA A 319 7.05 11.19 -6.42
CA ALA A 319 7.17 9.79 -6.02
C ALA A 319 5.80 9.14 -5.79
N SER A 320 4.84 9.89 -5.22
CA SER A 320 3.48 9.39 -4.97
C SER A 320 2.68 9.08 -6.26
N ARG A 321 3.08 9.66 -7.40
CA ARG A 321 2.48 9.45 -8.73
C ARG A 321 3.16 8.34 -9.54
N ASN A 322 4.29 7.82 -9.06
CA ASN A 322 5.03 6.77 -9.73
C ASN A 322 4.63 5.40 -9.18
N VAL A 323 3.89 4.62 -9.98
CA VAL A 323 3.42 3.27 -9.62
C VAL A 323 4.59 2.34 -9.28
N PHE A 324 5.72 2.42 -9.99
CA PHE A 324 6.87 1.54 -9.74
C PHE A 324 7.55 1.85 -8.41
N GLU A 325 7.71 3.14 -8.11
CA GLU A 325 8.33 3.56 -6.86
C GLU A 325 7.43 3.25 -5.66
N MET A 326 6.15 3.65 -5.73
CA MET A 326 5.17 3.34 -4.67
C MET A 326 4.96 1.85 -4.50
N GLY A 327 4.83 1.10 -5.59
CA GLY A 327 4.68 -0.36 -5.56
C GLY A 327 5.88 -1.04 -4.90
N SER A 328 7.11 -0.56 -5.16
CA SER A 328 8.31 -1.09 -4.50
C SER A 328 8.28 -0.83 -2.98
N ARG A 329 7.92 0.39 -2.55
CA ARG A 329 7.84 0.75 -1.12
C ARG A 329 6.75 -0.04 -0.39
N LEU A 330 5.53 -0.09 -0.94
CA LEU A 330 4.42 -0.85 -0.38
C LEU A 330 4.74 -2.36 -0.30
N ARG A 331 5.38 -2.92 -1.33
CA ARG A 331 5.86 -4.31 -1.31
C ARG A 331 6.87 -4.54 -0.19
N CYS A 332 7.88 -3.68 -0.07
CA CYS A 332 8.90 -3.79 0.98
C CYS A 332 8.27 -3.73 2.37
N LEU A 333 7.36 -2.79 2.62
CA LEU A 333 6.61 -2.66 3.86
C LEU A 333 5.81 -3.93 4.18
N ASN A 334 5.02 -4.43 3.22
CA ASN A 334 4.22 -5.64 3.43
C ASN A 334 5.10 -6.87 3.68
N MET A 335 6.21 -7.03 2.97
CA MET A 335 7.16 -8.12 3.21
C MET A 335 7.78 -8.05 4.62
N ALA A 336 8.11 -6.85 5.09
CA ALA A 336 8.63 -6.61 6.43
C ALA A 336 7.61 -7.00 7.51
N VAL A 337 6.38 -6.50 7.40
CA VAL A 337 5.28 -6.80 8.34
C VAL A 337 4.91 -8.29 8.30
N ALA A 338 4.86 -8.91 7.12
CA ALA A 338 4.61 -10.34 6.97
C ALA A 338 5.74 -11.19 7.59
N LYS A 339 7.01 -10.78 7.44
CA LYS A 339 8.15 -11.44 8.10
C LYS A 339 8.10 -11.30 9.63
N ALA A 340 7.45 -10.26 10.14
CA ALA A 340 7.14 -10.12 11.56
C ALA A 340 5.96 -10.99 12.03
N GLY A 341 5.31 -11.73 11.13
CA GLY A 341 4.16 -12.59 11.45
C GLY A 341 2.82 -11.85 11.44
N ALA A 342 2.77 -10.64 10.89
CA ALA A 342 1.59 -9.79 10.94
C ALA A 342 0.92 -9.57 9.57
N THR A 343 -0.38 -9.29 9.60
CA THR A 343 -1.15 -8.85 8.43
C THR A 343 -1.24 -7.33 8.40
N LEU A 344 -0.90 -6.71 7.27
CA LEU A 344 -0.90 -5.26 7.11
C LEU A 344 -2.27 -4.73 6.64
N ILE A 345 -2.77 -3.69 7.31
CA ILE A 345 -3.94 -2.92 6.92
C ILE A 345 -3.52 -1.46 6.71
N VAL A 346 -3.85 -0.90 5.56
CA VAL A 346 -3.57 0.50 5.22
C VAL A 346 -4.87 1.24 4.94
N ALA A 347 -5.13 2.32 5.67
CA ALA A 347 -6.26 3.20 5.39
C ALA A 347 -5.84 4.32 4.44
N HIS A 348 -6.60 4.49 3.36
CA HIS A 348 -6.25 5.37 2.25
C HIS A 348 -7.45 6.13 1.69
N HIS A 349 -7.18 7.22 0.97
CA HIS A 349 -8.21 8.07 0.41
C HIS A 349 -8.66 7.64 -0.99
N LEU A 350 -9.91 7.95 -1.31
CA LEU A 350 -10.39 7.93 -2.70
C LEU A 350 -10.25 9.32 -3.34
N LYS A 351 -10.11 9.33 -4.66
CA LYS A 351 -10.20 10.51 -5.52
C LYS A 351 -11.53 11.21 -5.27
N LYS A 352 -11.56 12.52 -5.52
CA LYS A 352 -12.79 13.30 -5.42
C LYS A 352 -13.82 12.70 -6.38
N SER A 353 -15.00 12.37 -5.86
CA SER A 353 -16.07 11.76 -6.65
C SER A 353 -16.50 12.70 -7.79
N THR A 354 -16.64 12.14 -8.99
CA THR A 354 -17.25 12.83 -10.13
C THR A 354 -18.78 12.65 -10.11
N GLU A 355 -19.52 13.47 -10.86
CA GLU A 355 -20.97 13.29 -11.09
C GLU A 355 -21.33 11.86 -11.51
N LYS A 356 -20.45 11.19 -12.28
CA LYS A 356 -20.65 9.81 -12.76
C LYS A 356 -20.57 8.77 -11.64
N ASN A 357 -19.74 8.99 -10.62
CA ASN A 357 -19.44 7.98 -9.59
C ASN A 357 -20.05 8.34 -8.22
N LYS A 358 -20.79 9.45 -8.13
CA LYS A 358 -21.31 10.01 -6.87
C LYS A 358 -22.16 9.02 -6.06
N ASN A 359 -22.87 8.11 -6.73
CA ASN A 359 -23.75 7.11 -6.12
C ASN A 359 -23.35 5.66 -6.47
N ALA A 360 -22.22 5.47 -7.16
CA ALA A 360 -21.73 4.13 -7.50
C ALA A 360 -20.94 3.55 -6.31
N ALA A 361 -20.92 2.21 -6.19
CA ALA A 361 -20.00 1.55 -5.28
C ALA A 361 -18.56 1.92 -5.63
N PRO A 362 -17.67 2.11 -4.65
CA PRO A 362 -16.27 2.43 -4.91
C PRO A 362 -15.51 1.24 -5.45
N GLU A 363 -14.59 1.51 -6.37
CA GLU A 363 -13.70 0.51 -6.98
C GLU A 363 -12.23 0.84 -6.67
N LEU A 364 -11.32 -0.11 -6.87
CA LEU A 364 -9.89 0.08 -6.60
C LEU A 364 -9.30 1.27 -7.37
N GLU A 365 -9.76 1.50 -8.59
CA GLU A 365 -9.33 2.61 -9.45
C GLU A 365 -9.68 3.99 -8.88
N ASP A 366 -10.63 4.04 -7.93
CA ASP A 366 -10.99 5.27 -7.23
C ASP A 366 -9.97 5.65 -6.15
N LEU A 367 -9.02 4.79 -5.77
CA LEU A 367 -7.96 5.13 -4.81
C LEU A 367 -7.09 6.28 -5.32
N THR A 368 -6.66 7.18 -4.42
CA THR A 368 -5.74 8.27 -4.77
C THR A 368 -4.31 7.78 -4.92
N GLY A 369 -3.50 8.54 -5.68
CA GLY A 369 -2.10 8.21 -5.91
C GLY A 369 -1.92 6.99 -6.80
N SER A 370 -0.75 6.37 -6.70
CA SER A 370 -0.33 5.26 -7.53
C SER A 370 0.14 4.08 -6.68
N GLY A 371 -0.01 2.85 -7.19
CA GLY A 371 0.49 1.63 -6.54
C GLY A 371 -0.45 1.01 -5.51
N PHE A 372 -1.37 1.77 -4.88
CA PHE A 372 -2.28 1.22 -3.86
C PHE A 372 -3.31 0.24 -4.41
N ALA A 373 -3.85 0.50 -5.60
CA ALA A 373 -4.80 -0.39 -6.25
C ALA A 373 -4.13 -1.72 -6.62
N GLU A 374 -2.92 -1.66 -7.17
CA GLU A 374 -2.12 -2.83 -7.56
C GLU A 374 -1.58 -3.60 -6.33
N PHE A 375 -1.32 -2.88 -5.23
CA PHE A 375 -0.88 -3.44 -3.97
C PHE A 375 -1.97 -4.22 -3.23
N ALA A 376 -3.22 -3.79 -3.35
CA ALA A 376 -4.35 -4.40 -2.66
C ALA A 376 -4.54 -5.86 -3.09
N ARG A 377 -4.11 -6.80 -2.23
CA ARG A 377 -4.51 -8.22 -2.37
C ARG A 377 -5.93 -8.45 -1.88
N GLN A 378 -6.41 -7.56 -1.01
CA GLN A 378 -7.78 -7.47 -0.53
C GLN A 378 -8.13 -6.02 -0.21
N TRP A 379 -9.42 -5.67 -0.26
CA TRP A 379 -9.89 -4.30 -0.05
C TRP A 379 -11.25 -4.23 0.65
N LEU A 380 -11.42 -3.15 1.41
CA LEU A 380 -12.69 -2.65 1.92
C LEU A 380 -12.80 -1.21 1.44
N LEU A 381 -13.69 -0.93 0.49
CA LEU A 381 -13.86 0.41 -0.06
C LEU A 381 -15.23 0.94 0.33
N VAL A 382 -15.29 2.16 0.84
CA VAL A 382 -16.54 2.81 1.24
C VAL A 382 -16.77 4.15 0.54
N ARG A 383 -18.03 4.42 0.21
CA ARG A 383 -18.46 5.72 -0.33
C ARG A 383 -19.82 6.10 0.25
N PRO A 384 -20.03 7.37 0.66
CA PRO A 384 -21.36 7.85 1.02
C PRO A 384 -22.37 7.67 -0.11
N ARG A 385 -23.54 7.13 0.23
CA ARG A 385 -24.68 7.03 -0.71
C ARG A 385 -25.44 8.36 -0.80
N GLU A 386 -25.35 9.14 0.27
CA GLU A 386 -25.95 10.47 0.41
C GLU A 386 -25.13 11.34 1.38
N ALA A 387 -25.59 12.57 1.61
CA ALA A 387 -24.97 13.47 2.57
C ALA A 387 -25.12 12.92 4.00
N TYR A 388 -24.15 13.23 4.86
CA TYR A 388 -24.21 12.86 6.27
C TYR A 388 -25.41 13.52 6.95
N ASP A 389 -26.20 12.73 7.68
CA ASP A 389 -27.32 13.22 8.48
C ASP A 389 -26.77 13.86 9.75
N MET A 390 -26.67 15.18 9.74
CA MET A 390 -26.15 15.98 10.85
C MET A 390 -27.07 15.99 12.08
N GLU A 391 -28.37 15.72 11.90
CA GLU A 391 -29.36 15.77 12.97
C GLU A 391 -29.32 14.47 13.80
N ASN A 392 -29.26 13.34 13.11
CA ASN A 392 -29.29 12.01 13.75
C ASN A 392 -27.91 11.36 13.85
N GLY A 393 -26.90 11.92 13.19
CA GLY A 393 -25.55 11.37 13.15
C GLY A 393 -25.47 10.07 12.37
N ILE A 394 -26.02 10.05 11.15
CA ILE A 394 -26.11 8.84 10.32
C ILE A 394 -25.23 8.99 9.08
N GLN A 395 -24.34 8.01 8.89
CA GLN A 395 -23.49 7.86 7.73
C GLN A 395 -23.97 6.66 6.89
N ARG A 396 -24.61 6.94 5.75
CA ARG A 396 -25.08 5.93 4.81
C ARG A 396 -24.02 5.63 3.76
N LEU A 397 -23.52 4.40 3.70
CA LEU A 397 -22.36 3.99 2.91
C LEU A 397 -22.71 2.84 1.96
N SER A 398 -22.13 2.90 0.76
CA SER A 398 -21.93 1.72 -0.09
C SER A 398 -20.54 1.18 0.21
N MET A 399 -20.44 -0.12 0.46
CA MET A 399 -19.21 -0.83 0.71
C MET A 399 -18.96 -1.86 -0.41
N ASN A 400 -17.77 -1.83 -0.98
CA ASN A 400 -17.25 -2.84 -1.90
C ASN A 400 -16.12 -3.60 -1.22
N ILE A 401 -16.19 -4.93 -1.27
CA ILE A 401 -15.28 -5.84 -0.58
C ILE A 401 -14.80 -6.86 -1.59
N GLY A 402 -13.51 -7.16 -1.57
CA GLY A 402 -12.97 -8.21 -2.43
C GLY A 402 -11.55 -8.59 -2.05
N GLY A 403 -11.11 -9.73 -2.58
CA GLY A 403 -9.74 -10.17 -2.40
C GLY A 403 -9.35 -11.32 -3.30
N SER A 404 -8.04 -11.49 -3.43
CA SER A 404 -7.42 -12.45 -4.35
C SER A 404 -7.67 -13.92 -4.01
N ALA A 405 -8.22 -14.22 -2.84
CA ALA A 405 -8.64 -15.56 -2.42
C ALA A 405 -10.03 -15.96 -2.95
N GLY A 406 -10.60 -15.21 -3.90
CA GLY A 406 -11.83 -15.59 -4.61
C GLY A 406 -13.13 -15.22 -3.91
N TYR A 407 -13.10 -14.29 -2.94
CA TYR A 407 -14.30 -13.74 -2.31
C TYR A 407 -14.53 -12.30 -2.79
N GLY A 408 -15.79 -11.89 -2.79
CA GLY A 408 -16.19 -10.53 -3.13
C GLY A 408 -17.63 -10.27 -2.71
N ALA A 409 -17.92 -9.05 -2.28
CA ALA A 409 -19.25 -8.63 -1.89
C ALA A 409 -19.44 -7.13 -2.11
N SER A 410 -20.66 -6.72 -2.42
CA SER A 410 -21.07 -5.33 -2.26
C SER A 410 -22.26 -5.28 -1.30
N CYS A 411 -22.26 -4.30 -0.40
CA CYS A 411 -23.37 -4.10 0.52
C CYS A 411 -23.58 -2.61 0.82
N ALA A 412 -24.76 -2.31 1.33
CA ALA A 412 -25.12 -1.00 1.86
C ALA A 412 -25.12 -1.06 3.39
N LEU A 413 -24.47 -0.09 4.02
CA LEU A 413 -24.34 0.03 5.46
C LEU A 413 -24.83 1.39 5.92
N ASP A 414 -25.62 1.42 6.98
CA ASP A 414 -25.93 2.64 7.71
C ASP A 414 -25.22 2.58 9.05
N ILE A 415 -24.27 3.49 9.26
CA ILE A 415 -23.56 3.66 10.52
C ILE A 415 -24.22 4.81 11.27
N ILE A 416 -24.78 4.50 12.42
CA ILE A 416 -25.47 5.44 13.31
C ILE A 416 -24.51 5.75 14.46
N GLU A 417 -23.96 6.96 14.44
CA GLU A 417 -23.03 7.46 15.46
C GLU A 417 -23.74 8.33 16.51
N GLY A 418 -24.99 8.73 16.25
CA GLY A 418 -25.72 9.68 17.08
C GLY A 418 -25.09 11.07 17.07
N THR A 419 -25.64 11.98 17.87
CA THR A 419 -25.02 13.29 18.09
C THR A 419 -24.85 13.55 19.58
N ARG A 420 -24.01 14.54 19.93
CA ARG A 420 -23.90 15.00 21.33
C ARG A 420 -25.21 15.58 21.87
N ALA A 421 -26.11 16.03 20.97
CA ALA A 421 -27.41 16.57 21.32
C ALA A 421 -28.49 15.48 21.45
N SER A 422 -28.28 14.29 20.89
CA SER A 422 -29.23 13.18 20.97
C SER A 422 -29.40 12.69 22.42
N ALA A 423 -30.61 12.28 22.80
CA ALA A 423 -30.91 11.79 24.16
C ALA A 423 -30.06 10.58 24.59
N GLY A 424 -29.61 9.74 23.63
CA GLY A 424 -28.69 8.63 23.86
C GLY A 424 -27.21 8.98 23.71
N GLY A 425 -26.90 10.25 23.40
CA GLY A 425 -25.58 10.73 23.08
C GLY A 425 -24.98 10.07 21.84
N LEU A 426 -23.66 9.96 21.84
CA LEU A 426 -22.90 9.32 20.77
C LEU A 426 -22.88 7.80 20.97
N ILE A 427 -23.19 7.05 19.91
CA ILE A 427 -23.34 5.60 19.88
C ILE A 427 -22.55 4.99 18.71
N TRP A 428 -22.63 3.68 18.56
CA TRP A 428 -22.14 2.96 17.39
C TRP A 428 -23.12 1.83 17.08
N ASP A 429 -23.98 2.02 16.09
CA ASP A 429 -24.90 0.99 15.59
C ASP A 429 -24.71 0.87 14.08
N VAL A 430 -24.53 -0.35 13.58
CA VAL A 430 -24.25 -0.61 12.17
C VAL A 430 -25.31 -1.54 11.61
N ARG A 431 -26.02 -1.06 10.59
CA ARG A 431 -27.10 -1.80 9.93
C ARG A 431 -26.74 -2.09 8.50
N ARG A 432 -26.80 -3.36 8.11
CA ARG A 432 -26.70 -3.77 6.71
C ARG A 432 -28.08 -3.79 6.08
N LEU A 433 -28.26 -3.05 4.98
CA LEU A 433 -29.50 -3.08 4.23
C LEU A 433 -29.62 -4.39 3.44
N THR A 434 -30.86 -4.87 3.30
CA THR A 434 -31.20 -5.94 2.36
C THR A 434 -31.23 -5.40 0.93
N PRO A 435 -31.12 -6.26 -0.09
CA PRO A 435 -31.27 -5.83 -1.49
C PRO A 435 -32.58 -5.08 -1.75
N GLU A 436 -33.68 -5.52 -1.13
CA GLU A 436 -35.01 -4.92 -1.30
C GLU A 436 -35.05 -3.49 -0.75
N ALA A 437 -34.56 -3.28 0.48
CA ALA A 437 -34.50 -1.96 1.09
C ALA A 437 -33.60 -0.99 0.29
N LEU A 438 -32.52 -1.51 -0.30
CA LEU A 438 -31.64 -0.72 -1.16
C LEU A 438 -32.32 -0.31 -2.48
N ASP A 439 -33.15 -1.18 -3.06
CA ASP A 439 -33.87 -0.91 -4.30
C ASP A 439 -35.05 0.05 -4.07
N GLU A 440 -35.72 -0.04 -2.93
CA GLU A 440 -36.69 0.96 -2.47
C GLU A 440 -36.02 2.34 -2.32
N GLU A 441 -34.89 2.43 -1.61
CA GLU A 441 -34.14 3.68 -1.42
C GLU A 441 -33.71 4.31 -2.76
N LYS A 442 -33.23 3.49 -3.71
CA LYS A 442 -32.88 3.98 -5.07
C LYS A 442 -34.10 4.50 -5.83
N THR A 443 -35.25 3.86 -5.66
CA THR A 443 -36.50 4.26 -6.31
C THR A 443 -36.96 5.61 -5.77
N ASP A 444 -36.93 5.78 -4.45
CA ASP A 444 -37.27 7.03 -3.78
C ASP A 444 -36.32 8.17 -4.16
N GLN A 445 -35.01 7.91 -4.18
CA GLN A 445 -34.01 8.89 -4.63
C GLN A 445 -34.22 9.30 -6.09
N LYS A 446 -34.58 8.36 -6.97
CA LYS A 446 -34.87 8.65 -8.39
C LYS A 446 -36.11 9.52 -8.51
N ALA A 447 -37.18 9.22 -7.77
CA ALA A 447 -38.41 10.00 -7.76
C ALA A 447 -38.17 11.42 -7.21
N ALA A 448 -37.44 11.56 -6.10
CA ALA A 448 -37.07 12.85 -5.52
C ALA A 448 -36.23 13.69 -6.49
N ARG A 449 -35.23 13.10 -7.14
CA ARG A 449 -34.40 13.78 -8.14
C ARG A 449 -35.21 14.23 -9.36
N GLN A 450 -36.14 13.40 -9.83
CA GLN A 450 -37.04 13.77 -10.93
C GLN A 450 -37.91 14.98 -10.54
N LYS A 451 -38.48 14.98 -9.34
CA LYS A 451 -39.27 16.08 -8.80
C LYS A 451 -38.46 17.38 -8.71
N THR A 452 -37.27 17.34 -8.11
CA THR A 452 -36.39 18.52 -8.03
C THR A 452 -35.97 19.03 -9.41
N ASN A 453 -35.64 18.14 -10.35
CA ASN A 453 -35.29 18.52 -11.72
C ASN A 453 -36.49 19.15 -12.45
N GLN A 454 -37.71 18.65 -12.20
CA GLN A 454 -38.94 19.22 -12.76
C GLN A 454 -39.19 20.63 -12.19
N GLU A 455 -39.08 20.81 -10.87
CA GLU A 455 -39.21 22.12 -10.21
C GLU A 455 -38.16 23.14 -10.70
N GLN A 456 -36.89 22.73 -10.83
CA GLN A 456 -35.83 23.60 -11.36
C GLN A 456 -36.07 23.98 -12.82
N ARG A 457 -36.47 23.02 -13.67
CA ARG A 457 -36.83 23.30 -15.07
C ARG A 457 -38.00 24.27 -15.14
N ARG A 458 -39.04 24.03 -14.36
CA ARG A 458 -40.23 24.88 -14.28
C ARG A 458 -39.89 26.31 -13.87
N ARG A 459 -39.00 26.47 -12.88
CA ARG A 459 -38.51 27.79 -12.44
C ARG A 459 -37.77 28.52 -13.56
N ARG A 460 -36.84 27.85 -14.25
CA ARG A 460 -36.11 28.44 -15.38
C ARG A 460 -37.02 28.84 -16.55
N LEU A 461 -38.07 28.05 -16.80
CA LEU A 461 -39.07 28.40 -17.80
C LEU A 461 -39.86 29.64 -17.40
N LEU A 462 -40.29 29.75 -16.14
CA LEU A 462 -40.96 30.94 -15.63
C LEU A 462 -40.06 32.19 -15.75
N ASP A 463 -38.79 32.09 -15.34
CA ASP A 463 -37.84 33.21 -15.46
C ASP A 463 -37.64 33.63 -16.93
N ALA A 464 -37.58 32.67 -17.86
CA ALA A 464 -37.45 32.95 -19.29
C ALA A 464 -38.73 33.59 -19.89
N LEU A 465 -39.91 33.13 -19.48
CA LEU A 465 -41.18 33.69 -19.90
C LEU A 465 -41.37 35.12 -19.36
N ASP A 466 -40.93 35.39 -18.14
CA ASP A 466 -40.96 36.72 -17.53
C ASP A 466 -40.03 37.69 -18.26
N ALA A 467 -38.88 37.22 -18.75
CA ALA A 467 -37.98 38.01 -19.58
C ALA A 467 -38.54 38.32 -20.98
N ILE A 468 -39.38 37.43 -21.53
CA ILE A 468 -40.04 37.62 -22.83
C ILE A 468 -41.22 38.59 -22.72
N GLY A 469 -41.98 38.52 -21.63
CA GLY A 469 -43.17 39.36 -21.41
C GLY A 469 -44.43 38.86 -22.13
N GLU A 470 -45.45 39.72 -22.22
CA GLU A 470 -46.82 39.34 -22.58
C GLU A 470 -47.02 38.89 -24.04
N THR A 471 -46.10 39.24 -24.94
CA THR A 471 -46.21 38.89 -26.37
C THR A 471 -45.84 37.43 -26.66
N GLY A 472 -45.12 36.77 -25.74
CA GLY A 472 -44.65 35.39 -25.93
C GLY A 472 -43.55 35.24 -26.99
N ASP A 473 -43.02 34.03 -27.11
CA ASP A 473 -42.05 33.67 -28.14
C ASP A 473 -42.18 32.17 -28.53
N THR A 474 -41.52 31.76 -29.61
CA THR A 474 -41.40 30.36 -30.02
C THR A 474 -40.76 29.53 -28.90
N LEU A 475 -41.20 28.27 -28.79
CA LEU A 475 -40.67 27.35 -27.79
C LEU A 475 -39.15 27.18 -27.90
N SER A 476 -38.59 27.29 -29.11
CA SER A 476 -37.15 27.28 -29.33
C SER A 476 -36.45 28.43 -28.62
N LYS A 477 -37.00 29.66 -28.69
CA LYS A 477 -36.39 30.83 -28.05
C LYS A 477 -36.57 30.82 -26.53
N ILE A 478 -37.71 30.33 -26.05
CA ILE A 478 -37.94 30.11 -24.61
C ILE A 478 -36.93 29.11 -24.06
N CYS A 479 -36.71 27.98 -24.74
CA CYS A 479 -35.72 26.97 -24.34
C CYS A 479 -34.29 27.52 -24.37
N GLU A 480 -33.95 28.34 -25.37
CA GLU A 480 -32.66 29.02 -25.45
C GLU A 480 -32.43 29.94 -24.24
N LEU A 481 -33.40 30.80 -23.90
CA LEU A 481 -33.32 31.72 -22.76
C LEU A 481 -33.30 30.99 -21.41
N ALA A 482 -34.03 29.88 -21.28
CA ALA A 482 -34.03 29.05 -20.09
C ALA A 482 -32.78 28.16 -19.96
N GLY A 483 -31.96 28.06 -21.02
CA GLY A 483 -30.83 27.13 -21.09
C GLY A 483 -31.27 25.66 -21.02
N LEU A 484 -32.40 25.31 -21.65
CA LEU A 484 -33.03 23.98 -21.61
C LEU A 484 -33.05 23.32 -22.99
N ASN A 485 -33.13 21.98 -23.01
CA ASN A 485 -33.24 21.21 -24.24
C ASN A 485 -34.68 21.26 -24.80
N TYR A 486 -34.81 21.64 -26.06
CA TYR A 486 -36.11 21.75 -26.74
C TYR A 486 -36.93 20.46 -26.72
N GLY A 487 -36.31 19.30 -27.02
CA GLY A 487 -37.01 18.01 -27.07
C GLY A 487 -37.57 17.60 -25.72
N THR A 488 -36.85 17.90 -24.63
CA THR A 488 -37.31 17.63 -23.27
C THR A 488 -38.53 18.48 -22.91
N VAL A 489 -38.49 19.79 -23.16
CA VAL A 489 -39.63 20.67 -22.86
C VAL A 489 -40.82 20.36 -23.76
N ARG A 490 -40.58 20.04 -25.04
CA ARG A 490 -41.64 19.67 -25.98
C ARG A 490 -42.35 18.38 -25.58
N GLY A 491 -41.63 17.39 -25.04
CA GLY A 491 -42.22 16.14 -24.57
C GLY A 491 -43.03 16.26 -23.27
N GLU A 492 -42.83 17.34 -22.50
CA GLU A 492 -43.50 17.61 -21.24
C GLU A 492 -44.54 18.75 -21.36
N ILE A 493 -44.86 19.20 -22.58
CA ILE A 493 -45.57 20.47 -22.80
C ILE A 493 -46.99 20.48 -22.21
N ASP A 494 -47.68 19.35 -22.25
CA ASP A 494 -49.03 19.18 -21.70
C ASP A 494 -49.01 19.30 -20.16
N SER A 495 -47.92 18.87 -19.52
CA SER A 495 -47.75 19.00 -18.06
C SER A 495 -47.39 20.42 -17.60
N LEU A 496 -47.18 21.34 -18.55
CA LEU A 496 -46.81 22.74 -18.32
C LEU A 496 -47.92 23.71 -18.74
N GLU A 497 -49.11 23.23 -19.10
CA GLU A 497 -50.24 24.06 -19.51
C GLU A 497 -50.66 25.09 -18.46
N ASP A 498 -50.38 24.81 -17.19
CA ASP A 498 -50.67 25.70 -16.08
C ASP A 498 -49.76 26.93 -16.02
N ILE A 499 -48.62 26.92 -16.72
CA ILE A 499 -47.73 28.10 -16.86
C ILE A 499 -47.52 28.56 -18.30
N LEU A 500 -47.77 27.70 -19.29
CA LEU A 500 -47.66 28.01 -20.71
C LEU A 500 -49.04 28.21 -21.32
N GLN A 501 -49.21 29.31 -22.04
CA GLN A 501 -50.39 29.57 -22.86
C GLN A 501 -49.95 29.66 -24.33
N PRO A 502 -50.53 28.85 -25.25
CA PRO A 502 -50.26 28.97 -26.68
C PRO A 502 -50.60 30.37 -27.20
N CYS A 503 -49.75 30.92 -28.07
CA CYS A 503 -49.98 32.18 -28.76
C CYS A 503 -49.39 32.15 -30.19
N GLN A 504 -49.79 33.12 -31.01
CA GLN A 504 -49.16 33.37 -32.32
C GLN A 504 -48.09 34.44 -32.15
N VAL A 505 -46.90 34.19 -32.71
CA VAL A 505 -45.76 35.11 -32.63
C VAL A 505 -45.26 35.42 -34.04
N THR A 506 -45.28 36.69 -34.43
CA THR A 506 -44.82 37.12 -35.75
C THR A 506 -43.31 37.44 -35.70
N LYS A 507 -42.50 36.73 -36.49
CA LYS A 507 -41.07 36.99 -36.66
C LYS A 507 -40.73 37.18 -38.14
N SER A 508 -40.08 38.30 -38.47
CA SER A 508 -39.68 38.62 -39.85
C SER A 508 -40.81 38.52 -40.88
N GLY A 509 -42.04 38.90 -40.49
CA GLY A 509 -43.22 38.89 -41.37
C GLY A 509 -43.87 37.52 -41.57
N LYS A 510 -43.49 36.50 -40.79
CA LYS A 510 -44.14 35.17 -40.76
C LYS A 510 -44.65 34.86 -39.35
N ASP A 511 -45.81 34.22 -39.27
CA ASP A 511 -46.41 33.79 -38.01
C ASP A 511 -45.92 32.40 -37.62
N TYR A 512 -45.62 32.21 -36.34
CA TYR A 512 -45.17 30.96 -35.76
C TYR A 512 -45.96 30.64 -34.49
N ASP A 513 -46.16 29.35 -34.24
CA ASP A 513 -46.67 28.88 -32.96
C ASP A 513 -45.64 29.16 -31.85
N GLY A 514 -46.10 29.83 -30.80
CA GLY A 514 -45.31 30.11 -29.62
C GLY A 514 -46.11 29.97 -28.34
N TYR A 515 -45.46 30.36 -27.25
CA TYR A 515 -46.03 30.30 -25.91
C TYR A 515 -45.73 31.60 -25.17
N LYS A 516 -46.67 32.00 -24.32
CA LYS A 516 -46.50 33.08 -23.34
C LYS A 516 -46.80 32.58 -21.94
N ARG A 517 -46.43 33.36 -20.92
CA ARG A 517 -46.80 33.06 -19.54
C ARG A 517 -48.32 33.08 -19.42
N ARG A 518 -48.89 32.01 -18.85
CA ARG A 518 -50.29 31.98 -18.48
C ARG A 518 -50.50 32.84 -17.23
N THR A 519 -51.39 33.82 -17.32
CA THR A 519 -51.75 34.74 -16.22
C THR A 519 -53.14 34.48 -15.64
N GLU A 520 -53.97 33.68 -16.33
CA GLU A 520 -55.32 33.31 -15.92
C GLU A 520 -55.37 31.88 -15.35
N PRO A 521 -56.12 31.61 -14.25
CA PRO A 521 -56.23 30.27 -13.69
C PRO A 521 -56.93 29.30 -14.66
N LEU A 522 -56.52 28.03 -14.65
CA LEU A 522 -57.18 26.94 -15.38
C LEU A 522 -58.64 26.83 -14.92
N VAL A 523 -59.58 27.16 -15.80
CA VAL A 523 -60.99 26.80 -15.62
C VAL A 523 -61.10 25.31 -15.89
N LEU A 524 -61.09 24.50 -14.83
CA LEU A 524 -61.55 23.12 -14.91
C LEU A 524 -63.04 23.19 -15.27
N MET A 525 -63.38 22.86 -16.52
CA MET A 525 -64.75 22.49 -16.87
C MET A 525 -65.06 21.22 -16.07
N ALA A 526 -65.77 21.38 -14.95
CA ALA A 526 -66.38 20.24 -14.27
C ALA A 526 -67.45 19.70 -15.21
N ASP A 527 -67.23 18.49 -15.72
CA ASP A 527 -68.26 17.76 -16.46
C ASP A 527 -69.50 17.59 -15.58
N ASP A 528 -70.61 18.11 -16.11
CA ASP A 528 -72.01 17.76 -15.92
C ASP A 528 -72.58 17.50 -14.50
N ALA A 529 -73.45 18.44 -14.11
CA ALA A 529 -74.74 18.24 -13.47
C ALA A 529 -74.86 17.13 -12.39
N CYS A 530 -74.73 17.52 -11.13
CA CYS A 530 -75.38 16.82 -10.03
C CYS A 530 -76.27 17.80 -9.26
N GLU A 531 -77.58 17.69 -9.48
CA GLU A 531 -78.62 18.35 -8.70
C GLU A 531 -78.45 18.03 -7.21
N TRP A 532 -78.16 19.04 -6.40
CA TRP A 532 -78.35 18.94 -4.96
C TRP A 532 -79.78 19.37 -4.62
N LYS A 533 -80.65 18.38 -4.36
CA LYS A 533 -81.90 18.60 -3.64
C LYS A 533 -81.57 18.98 -2.20
N GLU A 534 -82.05 20.15 -1.80
CA GLU A 534 -82.13 20.57 -0.40
C GLU A 534 -82.93 19.54 0.41
N PHE A 535 -82.35 19.04 1.50
CA PHE A 535 -83.10 18.44 2.59
C PHE A 535 -83.23 19.48 3.69
N ALA A 536 -84.49 19.81 4.00
CA ALA A 536 -84.93 20.46 5.22
C ALA A 536 -84.89 19.49 6.41
#